data_AF-A0A933VT34-F1
#
_entry.id   AF-A0A933VT34-F1
#
_cell.length_a   1.000
_cell.length_b   1.000
_cell.length_c   1.000
_cell.angle_alpha   90.00
_cell.angle_beta   90.00
_cell.angle_gamma   90.00
#
_symmetry.space_group_name_H-M   'P 1'
#
loop_
_entity.id
_entity.type
_entity.pdbx_description
1 polymer ?
#
loop_
_entity_poly.entity_id
_entity_poly.type
_entity_poly.pdbx_seq_one_letter_code
_entity_poly.pdbx_strand_id
1 'polypeptide(L)' 'EGRLRPDYATLPLEAAPEVHRRMEDRTLTGKVVLEP' A
#
# COMPACT_ATOMS: atom_id res chain seq x y z
N GLU A 1 -12.97 -8.04 -21.57
CA GLU A 1 -13.61 -7.88 -20.25
C GLU A 1 -12.53 -7.63 -19.21
N GLY A 2 -12.52 -6.43 -18.63
CA GLY A 2 -11.39 -5.89 -17.89
C GLY A 2 -11.18 -6.61 -16.57
N ARG A 3 -10.03 -7.27 -16.41
CA ARG A 3 -9.51 -7.65 -15.09
C ARG A 3 -9.42 -6.35 -14.29
N LEU A 4 -10.30 -6.18 -13.30
CA LEU A 4 -10.13 -5.18 -12.23
C LEU A 4 -8.77 -5.48 -11.60
N ARG A 5 -7.71 -4.87 -12.13
CA ARG A 5 -6.43 -4.84 -11.43
C ARG A 5 -6.72 -4.04 -10.17
N PRO A 6 -6.55 -4.62 -8.96
CA PRO A 6 -6.62 -3.81 -7.77
C PRO A 6 -5.62 -2.66 -7.96
N ASP A 7 -6.08 -1.43 -7.78
CA ASP A 7 -5.21 -0.27 -7.75
C ASP A 7 -4.35 -0.43 -6.49
N TYR A 8 -3.11 -0.87 -6.66
CA TYR A 8 -2.15 -0.98 -5.58
C TYR A 8 -0.97 -0.06 -5.86
N ALA A 9 -0.57 0.67 -4.82
CA ALA A 9 0.66 1.43 -4.83
C ALA A 9 1.81 0.50 -4.45
N THR A 10 2.87 0.52 -5.24
CA THR A 10 4.11 -0.17 -4.91
C THR A 10 5.05 0.81 -4.21
N LEU A 11 5.57 0.43 -3.04
CA LEU A 11 6.51 1.22 -2.26
C LEU A 11 7.75 0.38 -1.90
N PRO A 12 8.91 1.00 -1.66
CA PRO A 12 10.08 0.28 -1.18
C PRO A 12 9.86 -0.26 0.24
N LEU A 13 10.56 -1.34 0.59
CA LEU A 13 10.44 -1.99 1.90
C LEU A 13 10.77 -1.03 3.05
N GLU A 14 11.66 -0.04 2.84
CA GLU A 14 11.95 0.99 3.83
C GLU A 14 10.72 1.84 4.22
N ALA A 15 9.68 1.88 3.38
CA ALA A 15 8.44 2.60 3.67
C ALA A 15 7.50 1.83 4.62
N ALA A 16 7.81 0.58 4.99
CA ALA A 16 6.98 -0.25 5.87
C ALA A 16 6.55 0.45 7.17
N PRO A 17 7.43 1.17 7.91
CA PRO A 17 7.04 1.86 9.14
C PRO A 17 6.01 2.98 8.88
N GLU A 18 6.13 3.69 7.76
CA GLU A 18 5.18 4.74 7.39
C GLU A 18 3.83 4.14 7.01
N VAL A 19 3.82 3.06 6.21
CA VAL A 19 2.60 2.35 5.81
C VAL A 19 1.87 1.82 7.05
N HIS A 20 2.61 1.24 8.01
CA HIS A 20 2.03 0.77 9.27
C HIS A 20 1.38 1.91 10.06
N ARG A 21 2.08 3.05 10.23
CA ARG A 21 1.50 4.22 10.89
C ARG A 21 0.22 4.70 10.21
N ARG A 22 0.21 4.77 8.87
CA ARG A 22 -1.00 5.15 8.10
C ARG A 22 -2.15 4.16 8.29
N MET A 23 -1.86 2.87 8.49
CA MET A 23 -2.88 1.87 8.85
C MET A 23 -3.45 2.11 10.24
N GLU A 24 -2.60 2.37 11.24
CA GLU A 24 -3.01 2.65 12.62
C GLU A 24 -3.88 3.91 12.70
N ASP A 25 -3.47 4.97 12.00
CA ASP A 25 -4.20 6.24 11.92
C ASP A 25 -5.47 6.15 11.04
N ARG A 26 -5.71 4.99 10.39
CA ARG A 26 -6.79 4.77 9.40
C ARG A 26 -6.76 5.76 8.22
N THR A 27 -5.58 6.25 7.88
CA THR A 27 -5.34 7.17 6.76
C THR A 27 -4.82 6.46 5.51
N LEU A 28 -4.46 5.17 5.60
CA LEU A 28 -4.06 4.38 4.44
C LEU A 28 -5.26 4.14 3.52
N THR A 29 -5.15 4.59 2.28
CA THR A 29 -6.14 4.37 1.23
C THR A 29 -5.65 3.29 0.25
N GLY A 30 -6.53 2.34 -0.07
CA GLY A 30 -6.22 1.28 -1.05
C GLY A 30 -5.28 0.20 -0.54
N LYS A 31 -4.63 -0.51 -1.47
CA LYS A 31 -3.68 -1.59 -1.18
C LYS A 31 -2.27 -1.12 -1.47
N VAL A 32 -1.32 -1.49 -0.62
CA VAL A 32 0.10 -1.24 -0.84
C VAL A 32 0.84 -2.56 -0.93
N VAL A 33 1.74 -2.67 -1.89
CA VAL A 33 2.71 -3.77 -1.99
C VAL A 33 4.09 -3.19 -1.66
N LEU A 34 4.80 -3.84 -0.74
CA LEU A 34 6.17 -3.49 -0.41
C LEU A 34 7.11 -4.38 -1.21
N GLU A 35 8.01 -3.77 -1.98
CA GLU A 35 9.07 -4.47 -2.72
C GLU A 35 10.44 -4.16 -2.11
N PRO A 36 11.38 -5.12 -2.15
CA PRO A 36 12.76 -4.88 -1.73
C PRO A 36 13.44 -3.71 -2.45
#